data_AF-A0A096CQD2-F1
#
_entry.id   AF-A0A096CQD2-F1
#
_cell.length_a   1.000
_cell.length_b   1.000
_cell.length_c   1.000
_cell.angle_alpha   90.00
_cell.angle_beta   90.00
_cell.angle_gamma   90.00
#
_symmetry.space_group_name_H-M   'P 1'
#
loop_
_entity.id
_entity.type
_entity.pdbx_description
1 polymer ?
#
loop_
_entity_poly.entity_id
_entity_poly.type
_entity_poly.pdbx_seq_one_letter_code
_entity_poly.pdbx_strand_id
1 'polypeptide(L)'
;MYLDVGFGYKLAVNEIYALLPINILSVKNLALEKRKQGKMIRATKGRKGRSLLLLKNGMVCVSAYTTDEIVNNIHELNIVNRNGGKLDDE
;
A
#
# COMPACT_ATOMS: atom_id res chain seq x y z
N MET A 1 -6.64 -10.95 5.21
CA MET A 1 -5.22 -10.54 5.34
C MET A 1 -5.12 -9.03 5.23
N TYR A 2 -4.39 -8.40 6.14
CA TYR A 2 -4.11 -6.97 6.11
C TYR A 2 -2.63 -6.73 5.80
N LEU A 3 -2.36 -5.65 5.09
CA LEU A 3 -1.02 -5.18 4.74
C LEU A 3 -0.77 -3.85 5.44
N ASP A 4 0.36 -3.74 6.14
CA ASP A 4 0.83 -2.45 6.65
C ASP A 4 1.35 -1.59 5.49
N VAL A 5 0.84 -0.36 5.41
CA VAL A 5 1.22 0.62 4.38
C VAL A 5 1.90 1.87 4.96
N GLY A 6 2.33 1.77 6.21
CA GLY A 6 3.12 2.75 6.93
C GLY A 6 2.36 3.37 8.09
N PHE A 7 3.07 3.61 9.20
CA PHE A 7 2.59 4.38 10.36
C PHE A 7 1.27 3.87 10.96
N GLY A 8 1.08 2.55 10.98
CA GLY A 8 -0.10 1.90 11.56
C GLY A 8 -1.31 1.83 10.62
N TYR A 9 -1.25 2.45 9.44
CA TYR A 9 -2.27 2.28 8.42
C TYR A 9 -2.20 0.86 7.85
N LYS A 10 -3.35 0.18 7.85
CA LYS A 10 -3.49 -1.18 7.35
C LYS A 10 -4.58 -1.22 6.29
N LEU A 11 -4.29 -1.86 5.18
CA LEU A 11 -5.24 -2.06 4.08
C LEU A 11 -5.54 -3.54 3.93
N ALA A 12 -6.81 -3.85 3.68
CA ALA A 12 -7.20 -5.20 3.35
C ALA A 12 -6.62 -5.54 1.96
N VAL A 13 -5.84 -6.63 1.87
CA VAL A 13 -5.09 -6.94 0.64
C VAL A 13 -6.04 -7.19 -0.54
N ASN A 14 -7.20 -7.79 -0.27
CA ASN A 14 -8.26 -8.03 -1.24
C ASN A 14 -8.94 -6.76 -1.77
N GLU A 15 -8.74 -5.59 -1.13
CA GLU A 15 -9.28 -4.31 -1.59
C GLU A 15 -8.33 -3.53 -2.49
N ILE A 16 -7.05 -3.96 -2.56
CA ILE A 16 -6.06 -3.33 -3.41
C ILE A 16 -6.31 -3.79 -4.85
N TYR A 17 -6.62 -2.83 -5.73
CA TYR A 17 -6.81 -3.06 -7.15
C TYR A 17 -5.50 -2.92 -7.93
N ALA A 18 -4.69 -1.92 -7.59
CA ALA A 18 -3.39 -1.71 -8.24
C ALA A 18 -2.36 -1.06 -7.31
N LEU A 19 -1.08 -1.35 -7.56
CA LEU A 19 0.08 -0.73 -6.92
C LEU A 19 0.83 0.11 -7.95
N LEU A 20 1.03 1.39 -7.67
CA LEU A 20 1.61 2.34 -8.62
C LEU A 20 2.80 3.09 -7.99
N PRO A 21 3.94 3.21 -8.67
CA PRO A 21 5.07 3.97 -8.16
C PRO A 21 4.79 5.47 -8.29
N ILE A 22 4.93 6.21 -7.17
CA ILE A 22 4.51 7.63 -7.12
C ILE A 22 5.52 8.59 -7.76
N ASN A 23 6.66 8.09 -8.23
CA ASN A 23 7.68 8.89 -8.91
C ASN A 23 7.26 9.29 -10.34
N ILE A 24 6.28 8.62 -10.94
CA ILE A 24 5.75 8.89 -12.29
C ILE A 24 4.77 10.07 -12.28
N LEU A 25 4.85 10.95 -13.29
CA LEU A 25 4.00 12.15 -13.40
C LEU A 25 2.50 11.82 -13.43
N SER A 26 2.07 10.83 -14.21
CA SER A 26 0.66 10.41 -14.30
C SER A 26 0.12 9.94 -12.94
N VAL A 27 0.91 9.21 -12.17
CA VAL A 27 0.55 8.73 -10.83
C VAL A 27 0.46 9.90 -9.84
N LYS A 28 1.35 10.89 -9.93
CA LYS A 28 1.26 12.13 -9.13
C LYS A 28 -0.01 12.92 -9.46
N ASN A 29 -0.35 13.03 -10.75
CA ASN A 29 -1.56 13.71 -11.19
C ASN A 29 -2.81 13.00 -10.67
N LEU A 30 -2.86 11.67 -10.75
CA LEU A 30 -3.94 10.86 -10.16
C LEU A 30 -4.05 11.08 -8.65
N ALA A 31 -2.94 11.04 -7.91
CA ALA A 31 -2.94 11.28 -6.48
C ALA A 31 -3.46 12.68 -6.12
N LEU A 32 -3.06 13.70 -6.88
CA LEU A 32 -3.54 15.06 -6.70
C LEU A 32 -5.04 15.20 -7.01
N GLU A 33 -5.51 14.56 -8.09
CA GLU A 33 -6.92 14.53 -8.47
C GLU A 33 -7.77 13.89 -7.36
N LYS A 34 -7.36 12.71 -6.88
CA LYS A 34 -8.07 12.00 -5.81
C LYS A 34 -8.03 12.76 -4.49
N ARG A 35 -6.93 13.46 -4.19
CA ARG A 35 -6.85 14.38 -3.04
C ARG A 35 -7.89 15.50 -3.15
N LYS A 36 -8.00 16.15 -4.31
CA LYS A 36 -8.98 17.22 -4.55
C LYS A 36 -10.43 16.70 -4.39
N GLN A 37 -10.67 15.44 -4.72
CA GLN A 37 -11.97 14.77 -4.55
C GLN A 37 -12.24 14.28 -3.11
N GLY A 38 -11.30 14.43 -2.17
CA GLY A 38 -11.43 13.86 -0.82
C GLY A 38 -11.31 12.33 -0.77
N LYS A 39 -10.80 11.69 -1.84
CA LYS A 39 -10.68 10.24 -2.01
C LYS A 39 -9.26 9.72 -1.81
N MET A 40 -8.43 10.44 -1.06
CA MET A 40 -7.05 10.06 -0.78
C MET A 40 -6.79 9.92 0.71
N ILE A 41 -6.26 8.76 1.11
CA ILE A 41 -5.68 8.51 2.43
C ILE A 41 -4.16 8.65 2.33
N ARG A 42 -3.52 9.27 3.33
CA ARG A 42 -2.06 9.48 3.33
C ARG A 42 -1.38 8.78 4.51
N ALA A 43 -0.91 7.56 4.27
CA ALA A 43 -0.18 6.72 5.21
C ALA A 43 1.33 7.04 5.28
N THR A 44 1.70 8.33 5.30
CA THR A 44 3.12 8.74 5.29
C THR A 44 3.56 9.59 6.48
N LYS A 45 2.63 9.99 7.37
CA LYS A 45 2.88 10.85 8.55
C LYS A 45 3.84 12.02 8.26
N GLY A 46 3.59 12.74 7.17
CA GLY A 46 4.40 13.90 6.74
C GLY A 46 5.65 13.55 5.91
N ARG A 47 6.08 12.29 5.86
CA ARG A 47 7.16 11.86 4.96
C ARG A 47 6.71 11.86 3.49
N LYS A 48 7.71 11.81 2.60
CA LYS A 48 7.50 11.64 1.16
C LYS A 48 6.81 10.30 0.90
N GLY A 49 5.70 10.32 0.15
CA GLY A 49 5.08 9.08 -0.32
C GLY A 49 5.98 8.37 -1.32
N ARG A 50 5.95 7.03 -1.31
CA ARG A 50 6.79 6.19 -2.19
C ARG A 50 5.98 5.36 -3.18
N SER A 51 4.74 5.02 -2.84
CA SER A 51 3.79 4.36 -3.74
C SER A 51 2.37 4.89 -3.54
N LEU A 52 1.52 4.59 -4.52
CA LEU A 52 0.09 4.86 -4.52
C LEU A 52 -0.64 3.53 -4.71
N LEU A 53 -1.48 3.16 -3.74
CA LEU A 53 -2.37 2.01 -3.84
C LEU A 53 -3.73 2.48 -4.31
N LEU A 54 -4.21 1.96 -5.44
CA LEU A 54 -5.57 2.18 -5.92
C LEU A 54 -6.47 1.10 -5.33
N LEU A 55 -7.54 1.49 -4.65
CA LEU A 55 -8.51 0.59 -4.05
C LEU A 55 -9.67 0.32 -5.01
N LYS A 56 -10.34 -0.83 -4.84
CA LYS A 56 -11.50 -1.24 -5.66
C LYS A 56 -12.64 -0.22 -5.67
N ASN A 57 -12.82 0.51 -4.57
CA ASN A 57 -13.83 1.56 -4.45
C ASN A 57 -13.43 2.90 -5.09
N GLY A 58 -12.27 2.97 -5.77
CA GLY A 58 -11.78 4.16 -6.44
C GLY A 58 -11.11 5.20 -5.52
N MET A 59 -10.94 4.89 -4.24
CA MET A 59 -10.06 5.63 -3.33
C MET A 59 -8.60 5.28 -3.59
N VAL A 60 -7.69 6.14 -3.15
CA VAL A 60 -6.25 5.87 -3.21
C VAL A 60 -5.60 6.05 -1.84
N CYS A 61 -4.58 5.25 -1.56
CA CYS A 61 -3.74 5.39 -0.37
C CYS A 61 -2.30 5.65 -0.80
N VAL A 62 -1.71 6.75 -0.32
CA VAL A 62 -0.28 7.01 -0.48
C VAL A 62 0.47 6.33 0.65
N SER A 63 1.38 5.43 0.32
CA SER A 63 2.14 4.61 1.28
C SER A 63 3.55 5.15 1.52
N ALA A 64 4.09 4.86 2.70
CA ALA A 64 5.48 5.09 3.05
C ALA A 64 6.45 4.11 2.36
N TYR A 65 5.93 2.98 1.87
CA TYR A 65 6.70 1.91 1.23
C TYR A 65 6.68 2.02 -0.30
N THR A 66 7.71 1.51 -0.96
CA THR A 66 7.76 1.36 -2.43
C THR A 66 6.79 0.26 -2.90
N THR A 67 6.57 0.17 -4.21
CA THR A 67 5.77 -0.93 -4.78
C THR A 67 6.41 -2.29 -4.51
N ASP A 68 7.74 -2.36 -4.56
CA ASP A 68 8.48 -3.63 -4.41
C ASP A 68 8.46 -4.10 -2.95
N GLU A 69 8.64 -3.19 -1.99
CA GLU A 69 8.48 -3.47 -0.56
C GLU A 69 7.07 -4.01 -0.26
N ILE A 70 6.04 -3.43 -0.89
CA ILE A 70 4.65 -3.88 -0.72
C ILE A 70 4.44 -5.29 -1.30
N VAL A 71 4.95 -5.56 -2.49
CA VAL A 71 4.83 -6.89 -3.13
C VAL A 71 5.57 -7.95 -2.31
N ASN A 72 6.78 -7.65 -1.85
CA ASN A 72 7.56 -8.54 -0.99
C ASN A 72 6.81 -8.84 0.32
N ASN A 73 6.26 -7.83 0.98
CA ASN A 73 5.47 -8.01 2.20
C ASN A 73 4.24 -8.92 1.95
N ILE A 74 3.53 -8.74 0.83
CA ILE A 74 2.39 -9.61 0.48
C ILE A 74 2.88 -11.05 0.23
N HIS A 75 4.02 -11.22 -0.43
CA HIS A 75 4.59 -12.54 -0.70
C HIS A 75 4.99 -13.26 0.59
N GLU A 76 5.69 -12.58 1.49
CA GLU A 76 6.08 -13.10 2.80
C GLU A 76 4.85 -13.49 3.64
N LEU A 77 3.83 -12.63 3.69
CA LEU A 77 2.57 -12.93 4.38
C LEU A 77 1.87 -14.18 3.79
N ASN A 78 1.94 -14.37 2.48
CA ASN A 78 1.40 -15.57 1.84
C ASN A 78 2.20 -16.83 2.17
N ILE A 79 3.53 -16.75 2.27
CA ILE A 79 4.38 -17.87 2.70
C ILE A 79 4.03 -18.27 4.14
N VAL A 80 3.97 -17.30 5.06
CA VAL A 80 3.65 -17.53 6.47
C VAL A 80 2.28 -18.20 6.62
N ASN A 81 1.28 -17.71 5.87
CA ASN A 81 -0.05 -18.32 5.86
C ASN A 81 -0.06 -19.75 5.30
N ARG A 82 0.76 -20.05 4.29
CA ARG A 82 0.87 -21.40 3.71
C ARG A 82 1.59 -22.38 4.64
N ASN A 83 2.58 -21.90 5.40
CA ASN A 83 3.41 -22.71 6.28
C ASN A 83 2.84 -22.86 7.70
N GLY A 84 1.61 -22.39 7.95
CA GLY A 84 0.92 -22.58 9.23
C GLY A 84 1.53 -21.82 10.40
N GLY A 85 2.17 -20.68 10.17
CA GLY A 85 2.63 -19.79 11.26
C GLY A 85 3.85 -20.28 12.05
N LYS A 86 4.70 -21.15 11.50
CA LYS A 86 6.06 -21.33 12.03
C LYS A 86 6.92 -20.17 11.57
N LEU A 87 6.99 -19.13 12.39
CA LEU A 87 8.18 -18.30 12.45
C LEU A 87 9.17 -19.10 13.28
N ASP A 88 10.34 -19.38 12.69
CA ASP A 88 11.45 -19.95 13.42
C ASP A 88 11.82 -18.94 14.52
N ASP A 89 11.45 -19.27 15.76
CA ASP A 89 11.95 -18.62 16.95
C ASP A 89 13.43 -18.98 17.09
N GLU A 90 14.32 -18.17 16.52
CA GLU A 90 15.75 -18.11 16.87
C GLU A 90 16.15 -16.70 17.32
#